data_AF-A0A8I3PXG4-F1
#
_entry.id   AF-A0A8I3PXG4-F1
#
_cell.length_a   1.000
_cell.length_b   1.000
_cell.length_c   1.000
_cell.angle_alpha   90.00
_cell.angle_beta   90.00
_cell.angle_gamma   90.00
#
_symmetry.space_group_name_H-M   'P 1'
#
loop_
_entity.id
_entity.type
_entity.pdbx_description
1 polymer ?
#
loop_
_entity_poly.entity_id
_entity_poly.type
_entity_poly.pdbx_seq_one_letter_code
_entity_poly.pdbx_strand_id
1 'polypeptide(L)'
;MASRSAGTLLSEFSAAYVPPGLMPGYQGHVPSVAFSVGSPYGTTTLKYFQDQRNAALERSYTPFSKGGHLPTLFSSNPNLVLSKRSLTRDRGLHVPSYTRFNLDSDRLAQITGFYQMAQEHRKYYLDKTGLVPRVPYFVLPVKEWERYPLPTDLPPLSPEKKWNLLRVSPENLKTYQTFPSGKRVSPQERQKRDRYFEFRA
;
A
#
# COMPACT_ATOMS: atom_id res chain seq x y z
N MET A 1 49.26 25.91 36.96
CA MET A 1 48.98 27.34 37.17
C MET A 1 49.16 28.06 35.86
N ALA A 2 48.11 28.69 35.32
CA ALA A 2 48.22 29.56 34.15
C ALA A 2 47.65 30.93 34.51
N SER A 3 48.51 31.94 34.34
CA SER A 3 48.33 33.35 34.65
C SER A 3 47.14 33.96 33.91
N ARG A 4 46.36 34.80 34.60
CA ARG A 4 45.32 35.66 33.99
C ARG A 4 45.94 37.03 33.71
N SER A 5 46.12 37.39 32.44
CA SER A 5 46.48 38.75 32.03
C SER A 5 45.21 39.57 31.72
N ALA A 6 45.28 40.85 32.07
CA ALA A 6 44.18 41.81 32.12
C ALA A 6 43.55 42.11 30.74
N GLY A 7 42.23 42.02 30.70
CA GLY A 7 41.41 42.30 29.50
C GLY A 7 40.01 41.72 29.62
N THR A 8 39.37 41.89 30.77
CA THR A 8 38.04 41.33 31.03
C THR A 8 36.98 42.27 30.45
N LEU A 9 36.56 42.03 29.20
CA LEU A 9 35.25 42.49 28.74
C LEU A 9 34.18 41.65 29.46
N LEU A 10 33.62 42.19 30.54
CA LEU A 10 32.46 41.63 31.20
C LEU A 10 31.24 41.89 30.31
N SER A 11 30.88 40.90 29.49
CA SER A 11 29.58 40.88 28.82
C SER A 11 28.53 40.35 29.80
N GLU A 12 27.68 41.24 30.29
CA GLU A 12 26.63 40.99 31.29
C GLU A 12 25.46 40.11 30.79
N PHE A 13 25.57 39.49 29.61
CA PHE A 13 24.59 38.55 29.05
C PHE A 13 25.07 37.08 29.00
N SER A 14 26.00 36.67 29.87
CA SER A 14 26.54 35.30 29.86
C SER A 14 25.62 34.30 30.59
N ALA A 15 24.44 34.05 30.03
CA ALA A 15 23.80 32.76 30.17
C ALA A 15 24.23 31.88 28.96
N ALA A 16 24.86 30.74 29.23
CA ALA A 16 25.02 29.60 28.31
C ALA A 16 26.25 29.54 27.37
N TYR A 17 27.48 29.84 27.82
CA TYR A 17 28.64 29.17 27.20
C TYR A 17 28.69 27.71 27.67
N VAL A 18 28.06 26.82 26.91
CA VAL A 18 28.16 25.36 27.09
C VAL A 18 29.33 24.88 26.23
N PRO A 19 30.33 24.18 26.79
CA PRO A 19 31.44 23.69 25.99
C PRO A 19 30.91 22.77 24.88
N PRO A 20 31.48 22.78 23.67
CA PRO A 20 30.88 22.12 22.51
C PRO A 20 30.59 20.63 22.71
N GLY A 21 31.42 19.91 23.50
CA GLY A 21 31.19 18.50 23.84
C GLY A 21 29.95 18.23 24.71
N LEU A 22 29.40 19.25 25.37
CA LEU A 22 28.17 19.18 26.18
C LEU A 22 26.96 19.82 25.49
N MET A 23 27.13 20.39 24.29
CA MET A 23 26.01 20.93 23.52
C MET A 23 25.19 19.79 22.91
N PRO A 24 23.88 19.70 23.19
CA PRO A 24 23.00 18.76 22.51
C PRO A 24 23.08 18.95 20.99
N GLY A 25 23.44 17.89 20.27
CA GLY A 25 23.54 17.91 18.80
C GLY A 25 24.87 18.38 18.22
N TYR A 26 25.93 18.53 19.01
CA TYR A 26 27.29 18.76 18.48
C TYR A 26 27.76 17.55 17.64
N GLN A 27 28.09 17.78 16.37
CA GLN A 27 28.54 16.73 15.43
C GLN A 27 30.02 16.85 15.03
N GLY A 28 30.78 17.75 15.66
CA GLY A 28 32.19 18.02 15.35
C GLY A 28 32.46 19.44 14.85
N HIS A 29 33.74 19.78 14.67
CA HIS A 29 34.16 21.09 14.18
C HIS A 29 34.09 21.19 12.66
N VAL A 30 33.42 22.25 12.16
CA VAL A 30 33.42 22.61 10.74
C VAL A 30 34.18 23.92 10.58
N PRO A 31 35.38 23.89 9.97
CA PRO A 31 36.16 25.10 9.72
C PRO A 31 35.38 26.09 8.85
N SER A 32 35.62 27.39 9.01
CA SER A 32 35.06 28.48 8.17
C SER A 32 33.54 28.72 8.22
N VAL A 33 32.80 27.99 9.06
CA VAL A 33 31.35 28.22 9.26
C VAL A 33 31.15 29.17 10.44
N ALA A 34 30.61 30.36 10.19
CA ALA A 34 30.22 31.31 11.22
C ALA A 34 28.82 30.98 11.76
N PHE A 35 28.65 31.05 13.09
CA PHE A 35 27.38 30.77 13.76
C PHE A 35 26.67 32.07 14.08
N SER A 36 25.43 32.21 13.62
CA SER A 36 24.59 33.37 13.88
C SER A 36 23.52 33.05 14.92
N VAL A 37 23.00 34.09 15.56
CA VAL A 37 21.78 33.99 16.37
C VAL A 37 20.65 33.48 15.45
N GLY A 38 19.97 32.39 15.85
CA GLY A 38 18.89 31.76 15.09
C GLY A 38 19.22 30.38 14.49
N SER A 39 20.50 30.01 14.33
CA SER A 39 20.89 28.64 13.97
C SER A 39 22.00 28.18 14.90
N PRO A 40 21.70 27.40 15.95
CA PRO A 40 22.72 26.95 16.87
C PRO A 40 23.77 26.10 16.17
N TYR A 41 24.96 26.07 16.73
CA TYR A 41 26.10 25.30 16.24
C TYR A 41 25.75 23.85 15.82
N GLY A 42 24.92 23.15 16.61
CA GLY A 42 24.49 21.79 16.31
C GLY A 42 23.69 21.69 15.02
N THR A 43 22.79 22.64 14.77
CA THR A 43 21.97 22.66 13.53
C THR A 43 22.81 22.94 12.29
N THR A 44 23.73 23.91 12.36
CA THR A 44 24.61 24.27 11.24
C THR A 44 25.55 23.13 10.87
N THR A 45 26.13 22.46 11.87
CA THR A 45 27.05 21.35 11.64
C THR A 45 26.33 20.09 11.15
N LEU A 46 25.16 19.78 11.72
CA LEU A 46 24.31 18.70 11.22
C LEU A 46 23.96 18.91 9.74
N LYS A 47 23.51 20.11 9.37
CA LYS A 47 23.20 20.46 7.98
C LYS A 47 24.42 20.29 7.08
N TYR A 48 25.58 20.83 7.48
CA TYR A 48 26.82 20.71 6.72
C TYR A 48 27.17 19.25 6.39
N PHE A 49 27.16 18.37 7.40
CA PHE A 49 27.47 16.94 7.19
C PHE A 49 26.41 16.22 6.35
N GLN A 50 25.13 16.60 6.51
CA GLN A 50 24.05 16.05 5.71
C GLN A 50 24.17 16.47 4.24
N ASP A 51 24.50 17.74 3.97
CA ASP A 51 24.70 18.27 2.62
C ASP A 51 25.92 17.63 1.95
N GLN A 52 27.02 17.47 2.69
CA GLN A 52 28.22 16.77 2.21
C GLN A 52 27.92 15.30 1.86
N ARG A 53 27.14 14.60 2.69
CA ARG A 53 26.70 13.23 2.44
C ARG A 53 25.80 13.15 1.21
N ASN A 54 24.82 14.05 1.08
CA ASN A 54 23.93 14.11 -0.08
C ASN A 54 24.73 14.34 -1.36
N ALA A 55 25.65 15.31 -1.35
CA ALA A 55 26.52 15.60 -2.50
C ALA A 55 27.39 14.40 -2.90
N ALA A 56 27.90 13.63 -1.94
CA ALA A 56 28.65 12.41 -2.21
C ALA A 56 27.77 11.31 -2.82
N LEU A 57 26.54 11.13 -2.33
CA LEU A 57 25.59 10.15 -2.87
C LEU A 57 25.16 10.48 -4.31
N GLU A 58 24.80 11.74 -4.58
CA GLU A 58 24.43 12.17 -5.94
C GLU A 58 25.60 12.01 -6.94
N ARG A 59 26.84 12.26 -6.51
CA ARG A 59 28.04 12.09 -7.34
C ARG A 59 28.47 10.64 -7.55
N SER A 60 27.96 9.71 -6.75
CA SER A 60 28.31 8.29 -6.83
C SER A 60 27.60 7.54 -7.97
N TYR A 61 26.75 8.24 -8.74
CA TYR A 61 26.14 7.71 -9.94
C TYR A 61 27.16 7.64 -11.07
N THR A 62 27.43 6.42 -11.55
CA THR A 62 28.21 6.18 -12.77
C THR A 62 27.35 5.43 -13.79
N PRO A 63 27.63 5.55 -15.11
CA PRO A 63 26.88 4.81 -16.14
C PRO A 63 26.87 3.29 -15.94
N PHE A 64 27.88 2.75 -15.23
CA PHE A 64 28.07 1.32 -14.99
C PHE A 64 27.69 0.88 -13.58
N SER A 65 27.46 1.81 -12.65
CA SER A 65 27.09 1.51 -11.28
C SER A 65 26.24 2.63 -10.68
N LYS A 66 25.06 2.25 -10.19
CA LYS A 66 24.18 3.10 -9.42
C LYS A 66 24.67 3.17 -7.96
N GLY A 67 25.85 3.76 -7.74
CA GLY A 67 26.33 4.08 -6.40
C GLY A 67 25.31 4.94 -5.65
N GLY A 68 25.23 4.78 -4.33
CA GLY A 68 24.40 5.63 -3.48
C GLY A 68 22.91 5.26 -3.39
N HIS A 69 22.42 4.25 -4.13
CA HIS A 69 21.04 3.78 -4.08
C HIS A 69 20.76 2.70 -3.02
N LEU A 70 21.50 2.71 -1.91
CA LEU A 70 21.22 1.82 -0.79
C LEU A 70 20.14 2.46 0.10
N PRO A 71 19.16 1.66 0.59
CA PRO A 71 18.13 2.17 1.49
C PRO A 71 18.79 2.71 2.78
N THR A 72 18.68 4.03 2.98
CA THR A 72 19.24 4.76 4.12
C THR A 72 18.28 5.84 4.59
N LEU A 73 18.24 6.07 5.90
CA LEU A 73 17.42 7.12 6.51
C LEU A 73 17.97 8.53 6.22
N PHE A 74 19.24 8.62 5.83
CA PHE A 74 19.95 9.87 5.59
C PHE A 74 19.98 10.27 4.11
N SER A 75 19.11 9.70 3.26
CA SER A 75 19.02 10.09 1.85
C SER A 75 18.02 11.23 1.68
N SER A 76 18.29 12.13 0.73
CA SER A 76 17.34 13.12 0.22
C SER A 76 16.21 12.50 -0.61
N ASN A 77 16.40 11.27 -1.12
CA ASN A 77 15.41 10.60 -1.96
C ASN A 77 14.34 9.90 -1.10
N PRO A 78 13.06 10.30 -1.19
CA PRO A 78 11.99 9.73 -0.37
C PRO A 78 11.81 8.23 -0.60
N ASN A 79 12.07 7.73 -1.81
CA ASN A 79 11.93 6.30 -2.13
C ASN A 79 12.97 5.45 -1.40
N LEU A 80 14.19 5.94 -1.21
CA LEU A 80 15.25 5.23 -0.47
C LEU A 80 14.99 5.25 1.05
N VAL A 81 14.39 6.32 1.54
CA VAL A 81 13.99 6.44 2.94
C VAL A 81 12.80 5.51 3.25
N LEU A 82 11.80 5.46 2.36
CA LEU A 82 10.65 4.57 2.51
C LEU A 82 11.06 3.10 2.41
N SER A 83 11.93 2.74 1.47
CA SER A 83 12.44 1.36 1.37
C SER A 83 13.27 0.95 2.58
N LYS A 84 14.05 1.86 3.19
CA LYS A 84 14.74 1.55 4.46
C LYS A 84 13.74 1.29 5.59
N ARG A 85 12.70 2.11 5.68
CA ARG A 85 11.64 1.93 6.70
C ARG A 85 10.87 0.64 6.50
N SER A 86 10.52 0.29 5.27
CA SER A 86 9.87 -1.00 4.98
C SER A 86 10.78 -2.14 5.39
N LEU A 87 12.06 -2.14 4.99
CA LEU A 87 13.01 -3.18 5.40
C LEU A 87 13.17 -3.30 6.93
N THR A 88 13.16 -2.19 7.67
CA THR A 88 13.20 -2.26 9.15
C THR A 88 11.92 -2.83 9.75
N ARG A 89 10.76 -2.49 9.17
CA ARG A 89 9.46 -3.02 9.59
C ARG A 89 9.34 -4.49 9.23
N ASP A 90 9.69 -4.87 8.02
CA ASP A 90 9.71 -6.23 7.51
C ASP A 90 10.68 -7.08 8.34
N ARG A 91 11.86 -6.56 8.66
CA ARG A 91 12.78 -7.19 9.62
C ARG A 91 12.11 -7.41 10.97
N GLY A 92 11.35 -6.42 11.46
CA GLY A 92 10.58 -6.48 12.71
C GLY A 92 9.46 -7.54 12.69
N LEU A 93 8.75 -7.64 11.56
CA LEU A 93 7.69 -8.63 11.34
C LEU A 93 8.25 -10.05 11.17
N HIS A 94 9.43 -10.17 10.57
CA HIS A 94 10.12 -11.44 10.34
C HIS A 94 11.18 -11.75 11.39
N VAL A 95 11.17 -11.08 12.56
CA VAL A 95 12.07 -11.48 13.65
C VAL A 95 11.66 -12.89 14.09
N PRO A 96 12.55 -13.90 13.99
CA PRO A 96 12.24 -15.23 14.49
C PRO A 96 12.04 -15.16 16.01
N SER A 97 10.91 -15.67 16.48
CA SER A 97 10.64 -15.85 17.91
C SER A 97 11.28 -17.16 18.37
N TYR A 98 12.40 -17.06 19.09
CA TYR A 98 13.06 -18.24 19.65
C TYR A 98 12.50 -18.55 21.04
N THR A 99 11.92 -19.74 21.21
CA THR A 99 11.51 -20.26 22.51
C THR A 99 12.44 -21.39 22.96
N ARG A 100 12.63 -21.55 24.27
CA ARG A 100 13.44 -22.65 24.84
C ARG A 100 12.79 -24.03 24.73
N PHE A 101 11.52 -24.07 24.34
CA PHE A 101 10.78 -25.31 24.12
C PHE A 101 10.89 -25.73 22.66
N ASN A 102 10.86 -27.05 22.42
CA ASN A 102 10.74 -27.63 21.07
C ASN A 102 9.29 -27.51 20.55
N LEU A 103 8.72 -26.31 20.64
CA LEU A 103 7.37 -26.00 20.22
C LEU A 103 7.42 -24.87 19.21
N ASP A 104 6.87 -25.13 18.03
CA ASP A 104 6.66 -24.10 17.02
C ASP A 104 5.39 -23.31 17.38
N SER A 105 5.58 -22.04 17.78
CA SER A 105 4.49 -21.14 18.16
C SER A 105 3.50 -20.91 17.03
N ASP A 106 3.99 -20.83 15.80
CA ASP A 106 3.18 -20.48 14.63
C ASP A 106 2.33 -21.67 14.25
N ARG A 107 2.91 -22.87 14.25
CA ARG A 107 2.16 -24.12 14.06
C ARG A 107 1.12 -24.31 15.16
N LEU A 108 1.46 -24.05 16.43
CA LEU A 108 0.52 -24.17 17.53
C LEU A 108 -0.66 -23.21 17.36
N ALA A 109 -0.41 -21.94 17.00
CA ALA A 109 -1.44 -20.95 16.74
C ALA A 109 -2.36 -21.34 15.57
N GLN A 110 -1.81 -21.94 14.51
CA GLN A 110 -2.60 -22.47 13.40
C GLN A 110 -3.51 -23.63 13.86
N ILE A 111 -2.98 -24.57 14.65
CA ILE A 111 -3.74 -25.72 15.16
C ILE A 111 -4.87 -25.26 16.09
N THR A 112 -4.58 -24.33 17.00
CA THR A 112 -5.60 -23.80 17.92
C THR A 112 -6.68 -23.03 17.18
N GLY A 113 -6.31 -22.18 16.20
CA GLY A 113 -7.26 -21.47 15.35
C GLY A 113 -8.14 -22.42 14.53
N PHE A 114 -7.55 -23.46 13.94
CA PHE A 114 -8.31 -24.49 13.23
C PHE A 114 -9.31 -25.20 14.15
N TYR A 115 -8.87 -25.58 15.35
CA TYR A 115 -9.74 -26.23 16.33
C TYR A 115 -10.91 -25.33 16.75
N GLN A 116 -10.66 -24.03 16.97
CA GLN A 116 -11.71 -23.05 17.26
C GLN A 116 -12.74 -22.96 16.14
N MET A 117 -12.30 -22.80 14.88
CA MET A 117 -13.20 -22.79 13.72
C MET A 117 -14.02 -24.07 13.61
N ALA A 118 -13.42 -25.23 13.90
CA ALA A 118 -14.14 -26.50 13.91
C ALA A 118 -15.23 -26.55 15.00
N GLN A 119 -14.99 -25.97 16.19
CA GLN A 119 -16.02 -25.87 17.23
C GLN A 119 -17.16 -24.95 16.83
N GLU A 120 -16.87 -23.79 16.22
CA GLU A 120 -17.89 -22.88 15.70
C GLU A 120 -18.78 -23.58 14.67
N HIS A 121 -18.15 -24.33 13.77
CA HIS A 121 -18.88 -25.11 12.78
C HIS A 121 -19.76 -26.21 13.40
N ARG A 122 -19.32 -26.85 14.49
CA ARG A 122 -20.18 -27.80 15.23
C ARG A 122 -21.40 -27.11 15.84
N LYS A 123 -21.26 -25.87 16.35
CA LYS A 123 -22.40 -25.10 16.86
C LYS A 123 -23.42 -24.82 15.76
N TYR A 124 -22.95 -24.50 14.55
CA TYR A 124 -23.82 -24.32 13.39
C TYR A 124 -24.63 -25.59 13.07
N TYR A 125 -24.02 -26.77 13.10
CA TYR A 125 -24.75 -28.04 12.88
C TYR A 125 -25.79 -28.36 13.96
N LEU A 126 -25.53 -27.95 15.19
CA LEU A 126 -26.46 -28.14 16.30
C LEU A 126 -27.61 -27.12 16.27
N ASP A 127 -27.46 -26.02 15.54
CA ASP A 127 -28.49 -24.99 15.43
C ASP A 127 -29.62 -25.45 14.49
N LYS A 128 -30.82 -25.58 15.07
CA LYS A 128 -32.06 -25.86 14.32
C LYS A 128 -32.79 -24.58 13.89
N THR A 129 -32.44 -23.44 14.47
CA THR A 129 -33.12 -22.16 14.23
C THR A 129 -32.62 -21.46 12.97
N GLY A 130 -31.42 -21.79 12.51
CA GLY A 130 -30.79 -21.19 11.33
C GLY A 130 -30.31 -19.76 11.54
N LEU A 131 -30.22 -19.30 12.79
CA LEU A 131 -29.76 -17.96 13.15
C LEU A 131 -28.24 -17.88 13.22
N VAL A 132 -27.57 -19.00 13.50
CA VAL A 132 -26.11 -19.03 13.58
C VAL A 132 -25.52 -18.94 12.16
N PRO A 133 -24.62 -17.97 11.91
CA PRO A 133 -23.96 -17.87 10.62
C PRO A 133 -23.03 -19.06 10.37
N ARG A 134 -23.01 -19.53 9.13
CA ARG A 134 -22.17 -20.66 8.72
C ARG A 134 -20.71 -20.23 8.56
N VAL A 135 -19.79 -21.08 9.01
CA VAL A 135 -18.34 -20.90 8.79
C VAL A 135 -18.02 -21.19 7.30
N PRO A 136 -17.45 -20.23 6.54
CA PRO A 136 -17.26 -20.36 5.08
C PRO A 136 -16.20 -21.40 4.68
N TYR A 137 -15.31 -21.76 5.60
CA TYR A 137 -14.24 -22.72 5.35
C TYR A 137 -14.74 -24.17 5.22
N PHE A 138 -15.85 -24.50 5.89
CA PHE A 138 -16.41 -25.85 5.87
C PHE A 138 -17.59 -25.93 4.90
N VAL A 139 -17.35 -26.57 3.74
CA VAL A 139 -18.36 -26.74 2.71
C VAL A 139 -19.10 -28.06 2.91
N LEU A 140 -20.29 -28.00 3.52
CA LEU A 140 -21.27 -29.07 3.45
C LEU A 140 -21.67 -29.35 2.00
N PRO A 141 -21.74 -30.63 1.59
CA PRO A 141 -22.37 -31.01 0.35
C PRO A 141 -23.85 -30.63 0.41
N VAL A 142 -24.25 -29.80 -0.54
CA VAL A 142 -25.64 -29.38 -0.75
C VAL A 142 -26.26 -30.31 -1.80
N LYS A 143 -27.58 -30.49 -1.79
CA LYS A 143 -28.24 -31.30 -2.82
C LYS A 143 -27.97 -30.69 -4.21
N GLU A 144 -27.88 -31.55 -5.22
CA GLU A 144 -27.45 -31.15 -6.57
C GLU A 144 -28.34 -30.03 -7.15
N TRP A 145 -29.66 -30.18 -7.08
CA TRP A 145 -30.64 -29.20 -7.55
C TRP A 145 -30.60 -27.84 -6.83
N GLU A 146 -30.11 -27.78 -5.59
CA GLU A 146 -29.92 -26.53 -4.84
C GLU A 146 -28.60 -25.83 -5.24
N ARG A 147 -27.57 -26.61 -5.60
CA ARG A 147 -26.27 -26.08 -6.03
C ARG A 147 -26.22 -25.74 -7.51
N TYR A 148 -26.93 -26.53 -8.31
CA TYR A 148 -27.02 -26.47 -9.76
C TYR A 148 -28.50 -26.56 -10.14
N PRO A 149 -29.25 -25.44 -10.09
CA PRO A 149 -30.64 -25.45 -10.54
C PRO A 149 -30.69 -25.88 -12.00
N LEU A 150 -31.67 -26.71 -12.35
CA LEU A 150 -31.87 -27.13 -13.72
C LEU A 150 -32.15 -25.89 -14.58
N PRO A 151 -31.73 -25.84 -15.86
CA PRO A 151 -31.99 -24.70 -16.75
C PRO A 151 -33.47 -24.33 -16.89
N THR A 152 -34.38 -25.24 -16.55
CA THR A 152 -35.83 -25.05 -16.54
C THR A 152 -36.32 -24.26 -15.32
N ASP A 153 -35.59 -24.33 -14.20
CA ASP A 153 -35.91 -23.67 -12.92
C ASP A 153 -35.19 -22.33 -12.79
N LEU A 154 -34.89 -21.68 -13.91
CA LEU A 154 -34.34 -20.33 -13.88
C LEU A 154 -35.39 -19.37 -13.32
N PRO A 155 -35.01 -18.47 -12.40
CA PRO A 155 -35.93 -17.45 -11.92
C PRO A 155 -36.44 -16.63 -13.12
N PRO A 156 -37.70 -16.16 -13.07
CA PRO A 156 -38.27 -15.38 -14.17
C PRO A 156 -37.33 -14.23 -14.50
N LEU A 157 -36.86 -14.19 -15.75
CA LEU A 157 -35.96 -13.15 -16.22
C LEU A 157 -36.58 -11.77 -15.96
N SER A 158 -35.78 -10.83 -15.46
CA SER A 158 -36.22 -9.44 -15.32
C SER A 158 -36.69 -8.90 -16.67
N PRO A 159 -37.65 -7.95 -16.71
CA PRO A 159 -38.12 -7.35 -17.95
C PRO A 159 -36.98 -6.84 -18.84
N GLU A 160 -35.95 -6.23 -18.24
CA GLU A 160 -34.75 -5.78 -18.94
C GLU A 160 -33.96 -6.93 -19.60
N LYS A 161 -33.77 -8.05 -18.88
CA LYS A 161 -33.08 -9.22 -19.44
C LYS A 161 -33.89 -9.87 -20.56
N LYS A 162 -35.22 -9.94 -20.42
CA LYS A 162 -36.12 -10.42 -21.48
C LYS A 162 -36.05 -9.53 -22.72
N TRP A 163 -36.12 -8.22 -22.55
CA TRP A 163 -36.03 -7.25 -23.64
C TRP A 163 -34.69 -7.33 -24.38
N ASN A 164 -33.59 -7.41 -23.63
CA ASN A 164 -32.27 -7.59 -24.20
C ASN A 164 -32.19 -8.88 -25.02
N LEU A 165 -32.60 -10.03 -24.47
CA LEU A 165 -32.60 -11.32 -25.17
C LEU A 165 -33.46 -11.31 -26.44
N LEU A 166 -34.63 -10.66 -26.38
CA LEU A 166 -35.51 -10.49 -27.54
C LEU A 166 -34.82 -9.69 -28.66
N ARG A 167 -34.09 -8.61 -28.31
CA ARG A 167 -33.39 -7.75 -29.28
C ARG A 167 -32.19 -8.43 -29.95
N VAL A 168 -31.43 -9.24 -29.20
CA VAL A 168 -30.27 -9.99 -29.75
C VAL A 168 -30.65 -11.34 -30.37
N SER A 169 -31.93 -11.73 -30.35
CA SER A 169 -32.34 -12.98 -31.00
C SER A 169 -32.12 -12.89 -32.52
N PRO A 170 -31.62 -13.97 -33.17
CA PRO A 170 -31.33 -13.97 -34.60
C PRO A 170 -32.54 -13.58 -35.46
N GLU A 171 -33.75 -13.89 -34.99
CA GLU A 171 -35.02 -13.59 -35.65
C GLU A 171 -35.37 -12.10 -35.65
N ASN A 172 -34.96 -11.36 -34.61
CA ASN A 172 -35.25 -9.93 -34.47
C ASN A 172 -34.11 -9.02 -34.95
N LEU A 173 -32.99 -9.61 -35.39
CA LEU A 173 -31.91 -8.88 -36.03
C LEU A 173 -32.36 -8.37 -37.40
N LYS A 174 -32.80 -7.11 -37.44
CA LYS A 174 -33.12 -6.41 -38.69
C LYS A 174 -31.89 -6.39 -39.61
N THR A 175 -31.95 -7.11 -40.72
CA THR A 175 -30.83 -7.32 -41.67
C THR A 175 -30.60 -6.15 -42.63
N TYR A 176 -31.55 -5.24 -42.77
CA TYR A 176 -31.44 -4.05 -43.62
C TYR A 176 -32.31 -2.91 -43.08
N GLN A 177 -31.96 -1.67 -43.42
CA GLN A 177 -32.80 -0.50 -43.21
C GLN A 177 -33.10 0.16 -44.55
N THR A 178 -34.38 0.42 -44.79
CA THR A 178 -34.84 1.15 -45.97
C THR A 178 -35.16 2.58 -45.56
N PHE A 179 -34.48 3.55 -46.16
CA PHE A 179 -34.78 4.97 -45.94
C PHE A 179 -36.07 5.37 -46.68
N PRO A 180 -36.74 6.46 -46.29
CA PRO A 180 -37.88 7.01 -47.03
C PRO A 180 -37.56 7.31 -48.50
N SER A 181 -36.28 7.54 -48.82
CA SER A 181 -35.75 7.70 -50.17
C SER A 181 -35.63 6.38 -50.97
N GLY A 182 -36.09 5.25 -50.42
CA GLY A 182 -36.00 3.92 -51.03
C GLY A 182 -34.63 3.24 -50.98
N LYS A 183 -33.58 3.94 -50.52
CA LYS A 183 -32.23 3.38 -50.42
C LYS A 183 -32.17 2.35 -49.29
N ARG A 184 -31.66 1.15 -49.60
CA ARG A 184 -31.39 0.10 -48.61
C ARG A 184 -29.93 0.17 -48.17
N VAL A 185 -29.71 0.17 -46.87
CA VAL A 185 -28.36 0.20 -46.29
C VAL A 185 -28.00 -1.18 -45.74
N SER A 186 -26.74 -1.55 -45.92
CA SER A 186 -26.21 -2.84 -45.48
C SER A 186 -26.24 -2.96 -43.96
N PRO A 187 -26.34 -4.17 -43.40
CA PRO A 187 -26.34 -4.36 -41.95
C PRO A 187 -25.06 -3.84 -41.28
N GLN A 188 -23.92 -3.87 -41.97
CA GLN A 188 -22.63 -3.38 -41.46
C GLN A 188 -22.60 -1.85 -41.32
N GLU A 189 -23.08 -1.12 -42.33
CA GLU A 189 -23.17 0.34 -42.29
C GLU A 189 -24.17 0.81 -41.24
N ARG A 190 -25.32 0.14 -41.17
CA ARG A 190 -26.31 0.41 -40.13
C ARG A 190 -25.73 0.18 -38.74
N GLN A 191 -25.04 -0.94 -38.50
CA GLN A 191 -24.41 -1.22 -37.22
C GLN A 191 -23.41 -0.12 -36.83
N LYS A 192 -22.60 0.38 -37.77
CA LYS A 192 -21.68 1.50 -37.46
C LYS A 192 -22.41 2.79 -37.09
N ARG A 193 -23.54 3.09 -37.72
CA ARG A 193 -24.31 4.32 -37.52
C ARG A 193 -25.21 4.28 -36.28
N ASP A 194 -25.89 3.16 -36.07
CA ASP A 194 -27.02 3.05 -35.13
C ASP A 194 -26.64 2.37 -33.81
N ARG A 195 -25.47 1.73 -33.72
CA ARG A 195 -25.01 1.05 -32.50
C ARG A 195 -25.05 1.97 -31.28
N TYR A 196 -24.76 3.26 -31.45
CA TYR A 196 -24.84 4.22 -30.34
C TYR A 196 -26.26 4.42 -29.80
N PHE A 197 -27.28 4.38 -30.66
CA PHE A 197 -28.68 4.63 -30.28
C PHE A 197 -29.41 3.37 -29.79
N GLU A 198 -28.99 2.18 -30.23
CA GLU A 198 -29.63 0.91 -29.88
C GLU A 198 -29.38 0.47 -28.42
N PHE A 199 -28.32 0.95 -27.77
CA PHE A 199 -27.96 0.61 -26.38
C PHE A 199 -28.50 1.60 -25.32
N ARG A 200 -29.23 2.63 -25.73
CA ARG A 200 -29.68 3.71 -24.84
C ARG A 200 -31.18 3.71 -24.52
N ALA A 201 -31.93 2.79 -25.10
CA ALA A 201 -33.37 2.63 -24.94
C ALA A 201 -33.72 1.44 -24.03
#